data_AF-A0A5C7VW75-F1
#
_entry.id   AF-A0A5C7VW75-F1
#
_cell.length_a   1.000
_cell.length_b   1.000
_cell.length_c   1.000
_cell.angle_alpha   90.00
_cell.angle_beta   90.00
_cell.angle_gamma   90.00
#
_symmetry.space_group_name_H-M   'P 1'
#
loop_
_entity.id
_entity.type
_entity.pdbx_description
1 polymer ?
#
loop_
_entity_poly.entity_id
_entity_poly.type
_entity_poly.pdbx_seq_one_letter_code
_entity_poly.pdbx_strand_id
1 'polypeptide(L)'
;MRMLQGLVLAFFSCLAHSNAYAISIVYQGFECLSAVNTEDPAPNNGTPVQSRFEVIEESGDGIYRLNLTGGIPRFVSNDRTVCIDKATAIGYSGIPEVDGLPQPLDAIDATGYFDGEELIIVTSSLYTDLSARRNPFSSFTTSFIFPFTNTLIFKFNSTTSSFRLKKVVRNRGFVHTSGSTNSITPFFETVLPSFNKEAQDKPVILTPLSTIEYKLEK
;
A
#
# COMPACT_ATOMS: atom_id res chain seq x y z
N MET A 1 -57.03 -11.41 -21.28
CA MET A 1 -56.05 -11.13 -20.21
C MET A 1 -55.09 -12.32 -20.11
N ARG A 2 -53.87 -12.21 -20.65
CA ARG A 2 -52.73 -13.14 -20.42
C ARG A 2 -51.46 -12.76 -21.19
N MET A 3 -51.54 -11.89 -22.21
CA MET A 3 -50.37 -11.43 -22.98
C MET A 3 -49.69 -10.14 -22.46
N LEU A 4 -50.25 -9.45 -21.46
CA LEU A 4 -49.67 -8.20 -20.95
C LEU A 4 -48.70 -8.39 -19.76
N GLN A 5 -48.60 -9.60 -19.20
CA GLN A 5 -47.73 -9.89 -18.05
C GLN A 5 -46.33 -10.35 -18.45
N GLY A 6 -46.14 -10.88 -19.66
CA GLY A 6 -44.81 -11.31 -20.15
C GLY A 6 -43.88 -10.16 -20.52
N LEU A 7 -44.43 -8.99 -20.88
CA LEU A 7 -43.63 -7.84 -21.32
C LEU A 7 -43.02 -7.05 -20.15
N VAL A 8 -43.63 -7.12 -18.96
CA VAL A 8 -43.16 -6.39 -17.77
C VAL A 8 -41.98 -7.09 -17.10
N LEU A 9 -41.90 -8.43 -17.17
CA LEU A 9 -40.73 -9.16 -16.65
C LEU A 9 -39.48 -9.02 -17.53
N ALA A 10 -39.64 -8.91 -18.85
CA ALA A 10 -38.50 -8.74 -19.76
C ALA A 10 -37.86 -7.34 -19.66
N PHE A 11 -38.62 -6.33 -19.23
CA PHE A 11 -38.09 -4.96 -19.07
C PHE A 11 -37.35 -4.78 -17.73
N PHE A 12 -37.66 -5.58 -16.71
CA PHE A 12 -36.95 -5.55 -15.42
C PHE A 12 -35.63 -6.34 -15.42
N SER A 13 -35.45 -7.29 -16.34
CA SER A 13 -34.22 -8.08 -16.45
C SER A 13 -33.08 -7.40 -17.22
N CYS A 14 -33.32 -6.26 -17.88
CA CYS A 14 -32.31 -5.56 -18.68
C CYS A 14 -31.66 -4.34 -17.97
N LEU A 15 -32.02 -4.05 -16.71
CA LEU A 15 -31.47 -2.91 -15.94
C LEU A 15 -30.36 -3.30 -14.95
N ALA A 16 -29.95 -4.58 -14.90
CA ALA A 16 -28.97 -5.09 -13.94
C ALA A 16 -27.63 -5.50 -14.58
N HIS A 17 -27.11 -4.70 -15.50
CA HIS A 17 -25.68 -4.74 -15.84
C HIS A 17 -25.06 -3.39 -15.48
N SER A 18 -25.08 -3.06 -14.19
CA SER A 18 -24.19 -2.07 -13.62
C SER A 18 -22.78 -2.68 -13.66
N ASN A 19 -22.02 -2.39 -14.72
CA ASN A 19 -20.58 -2.31 -14.53
C ASN A 19 -20.37 -1.14 -13.57
N ALA A 20 -20.30 -1.43 -12.27
CA ALA A 20 -19.78 -0.49 -11.30
C ALA A 20 -18.32 -0.30 -11.67
N TYR A 21 -18.05 0.68 -12.54
CA TYR A 21 -16.70 1.04 -12.93
C TYR A 21 -15.99 1.53 -11.67
N ALA A 22 -15.05 0.72 -11.19
CA ALA A 22 -14.25 1.05 -10.03
C ALA A 22 -13.32 2.20 -10.43
N ILE A 23 -13.58 3.38 -9.87
CA ILE A 23 -12.74 4.55 -10.14
C ILE A 23 -11.40 4.30 -9.44
N SER A 24 -10.30 4.51 -10.16
CA SER A 24 -8.96 4.35 -9.59
C SER A 24 -8.02 5.46 -10.03
N ILE A 25 -7.01 5.72 -9.21
CA ILE A 25 -5.88 6.57 -9.59
C ILE A 25 -4.64 5.69 -9.73
N VAL A 26 -3.93 5.85 -10.85
CA VAL A 26 -2.84 4.94 -11.23
C VAL A 26 -1.58 5.69 -11.60
N TYR A 27 -0.46 5.24 -11.04
CA TYR A 27 0.88 5.64 -11.43
C TYR A 27 1.66 4.42 -11.94
N GLN A 28 2.26 4.56 -13.11
CA GLN A 28 3.09 3.52 -13.72
C GLN A 28 4.57 3.81 -13.45
N GLY A 29 5.31 2.78 -13.06
CA GLY A 29 6.74 2.87 -12.79
C GLY A 29 7.39 1.50 -12.76
N PHE A 30 8.58 1.42 -12.16
CA PHE A 30 9.30 0.17 -11.97
C PHE A 30 9.42 -0.12 -10.47
N GLU A 31 9.42 -1.39 -10.08
CA GLU A 31 9.52 -1.76 -8.66
C GLU A 31 10.93 -1.46 -8.13
N CYS A 32 11.05 -1.11 -6.85
CA CYS A 32 12.35 -0.83 -6.24
C CYS A 32 13.26 -2.06 -6.21
N LEU A 33 14.55 -1.86 -6.48
CA LEU A 33 15.57 -2.93 -6.46
C LEU A 33 15.75 -3.52 -5.05
N SER A 34 15.67 -2.67 -4.01
CA SER A 34 15.80 -3.08 -2.61
C SER A 34 14.67 -2.52 -1.75
N ALA A 35 13.91 -3.42 -1.12
CA ALA A 35 12.86 -3.03 -0.18
C ALA A 35 13.43 -2.46 1.14
N VAL A 36 14.62 -2.89 1.56
CA VAL A 36 15.15 -2.63 2.91
C VAL A 36 15.83 -1.27 3.02
N ASN A 37 16.45 -0.80 1.92
CA ASN A 37 17.15 0.47 1.92
C ASN A 37 16.21 1.61 1.52
N THR A 38 15.69 2.34 2.51
CA THR A 38 14.74 3.44 2.28
C THR A 38 15.34 4.65 1.57
N GLU A 39 16.67 4.75 1.54
CA GLU A 39 17.42 5.85 0.91
C GLU A 39 17.84 5.53 -0.54
N ASP A 40 17.55 4.33 -1.01
CA ASP A 40 17.85 3.88 -2.37
C ASP A 40 16.55 3.71 -3.17
N PRO A 41 16.20 4.69 -4.03
CA PRO A 41 15.05 4.60 -4.91
C PRO A 41 15.38 3.93 -6.26
N ALA A 42 16.48 3.17 -6.38
CA ALA A 42 16.85 2.54 -7.64
C ALA A 42 15.73 1.61 -8.16
N PRO A 43 15.21 1.83 -9.38
CA PRO A 43 14.25 0.93 -10.00
C PRO A 43 14.93 -0.36 -10.44
N ASN A 44 14.17 -1.45 -10.44
CA ASN A 44 14.54 -2.62 -11.20
C ASN A 44 14.34 -2.33 -12.71
N ASN A 45 15.19 -2.90 -13.57
CA ASN A 45 15.04 -2.77 -15.03
C ASN A 45 14.04 -3.82 -15.57
N GLY A 46 13.04 -4.18 -14.77
CA GLY A 46 12.11 -5.27 -15.02
C GLY A 46 10.86 -4.83 -15.78
N THR A 47 9.79 -5.59 -15.64
CA THR A 47 8.46 -5.21 -16.15
C THR A 47 7.90 -4.04 -15.37
N PRO A 48 7.30 -3.04 -16.04
CA PRO A 48 6.60 -1.96 -15.35
C PRO A 48 5.50 -2.50 -14.44
N VAL A 49 5.36 -1.88 -13.27
CA VAL A 49 4.31 -2.15 -12.29
C VAL A 49 3.47 -0.90 -12.07
N GLN A 50 2.29 -1.07 -11.45
CA GLN A 50 1.36 0.02 -11.18
C GLN A 50 1.17 0.21 -9.68
N SER A 51 1.26 1.45 -9.23
CA SER A 51 0.68 1.89 -7.96
C SER A 51 -0.77 2.28 -8.24
N ARG A 52 -1.73 1.51 -7.73
CA ARG A 52 -3.16 1.72 -8.00
C ARG A 52 -3.91 1.86 -6.68
N PHE A 53 -4.58 3.00 -6.50
CA PHE A 53 -5.60 3.18 -5.47
C PHE A 53 -6.96 3.09 -6.14
N GLU A 54 -7.72 2.06 -5.79
CA GLU A 54 -9.07 1.81 -6.31
C GLU A 54 -10.12 2.15 -5.26
N VAL A 55 -11.19 2.84 -5.64
CA VAL A 55 -12.29 3.17 -4.73
C VAL A 55 -13.11 1.91 -4.44
N ILE A 56 -13.13 1.51 -3.17
CA ILE A 56 -14.01 0.44 -2.67
C ILE A 56 -15.37 1.03 -2.30
N GLU A 57 -15.35 2.16 -1.58
CA GLU A 57 -16.54 2.77 -0.99
C GLU A 57 -16.37 4.28 -0.86
N GLU A 58 -17.44 5.04 -1.13
CA GLU A 58 -17.55 6.45 -0.79
C GLU A 58 -18.38 6.57 0.50
N SER A 59 -17.75 7.05 1.57
CA SER A 59 -18.37 7.14 2.90
C SER A 59 -19.06 8.48 3.17
N GLY A 60 -19.06 9.40 2.19
CA GLY A 60 -19.57 10.76 2.31
C GLY A 60 -18.51 11.76 2.77
N ASP A 61 -18.84 13.06 2.69
CA ASP A 61 -17.97 14.17 3.12
C ASP A 61 -16.56 14.15 2.51
N GLY A 62 -16.43 13.64 1.28
CA GLY A 62 -15.14 13.52 0.59
C GLY A 62 -14.25 12.40 1.12
N ILE A 63 -14.74 11.51 1.99
CA ILE A 63 -14.00 10.36 2.52
C ILE A 63 -14.24 9.12 1.66
N TYR A 64 -13.15 8.42 1.33
CA TYR A 64 -13.15 7.22 0.49
C TYR A 64 -12.39 6.09 1.19
N ARG A 65 -12.97 4.89 1.17
CA ARG A 65 -12.22 3.66 1.42
C ARG A 65 -11.61 3.18 0.11
N LEU A 66 -10.31 2.98 0.12
CA LEU A 66 -9.52 2.66 -1.06
C LEU A 66 -8.82 1.31 -0.88
N ASN A 67 -8.60 0.61 -1.98
CA ASN A 67 -7.72 -0.54 -2.06
C ASN A 67 -6.40 -0.11 -2.71
N LEU A 68 -5.28 -0.26 -2.02
CA LEU A 68 -3.96 -0.05 -2.61
C LEU A 68 -3.40 -1.37 -3.12
N THR A 69 -3.04 -1.42 -4.41
CA THR A 69 -2.29 -2.52 -5.02
C THR A 69 -0.97 -2.04 -5.63
N GLY A 70 0.00 -2.95 -5.69
CA GLY A 70 1.31 -2.74 -6.33
C GLY A 70 2.31 -1.86 -5.56
N GLY A 71 1.88 -1.07 -4.59
CA GLY A 71 2.76 -0.28 -3.69
C GLY A 71 2.69 1.22 -3.94
N ILE A 72 3.58 1.99 -3.32
CA ILE A 72 3.63 3.47 -3.48
C ILE A 72 4.99 3.94 -4.01
N PRO A 73 5.08 5.12 -4.64
CA PRO A 73 6.33 5.68 -5.13
C PRO A 73 7.29 5.98 -3.98
N ARG A 74 8.50 5.44 -4.07
CA ARG A 74 9.64 5.74 -3.21
C ARG A 74 10.61 6.65 -3.95
N PHE A 75 11.03 7.71 -3.26
CA PHE A 75 11.97 8.70 -3.74
C PHE A 75 12.66 9.37 -2.55
N VAL A 76 13.81 9.98 -2.80
CA VAL A 76 14.53 10.82 -1.84
C VAL A 76 14.51 12.28 -2.34
N SER A 77 14.48 13.24 -1.43
CA SER A 77 14.24 14.65 -1.77
C SER A 77 15.33 15.31 -2.63
N ASN A 78 16.49 14.66 -2.81
CA ASN A 78 17.65 15.14 -3.57
C ASN A 78 17.91 14.36 -4.88
N ASP A 79 17.07 13.39 -5.21
CA ASP A 79 17.18 12.59 -6.44
C ASP A 79 15.87 12.66 -7.26
N ARG A 80 15.98 12.57 -8.58
CA ARG A 80 14.87 12.44 -9.53
C ARG A 80 14.46 10.98 -9.73
N THR A 81 15.24 10.03 -9.27
CA THR A 81 14.92 8.60 -9.35
C THR A 81 13.68 8.28 -8.52
N VAL A 82 12.76 7.51 -9.11
CA VAL A 82 11.53 7.04 -8.46
C VAL A 82 11.36 5.57 -8.80
N CYS A 83 11.01 4.77 -7.80
CA CYS A 83 10.58 3.38 -7.96
C CYS A 83 9.28 3.15 -7.18
N ILE A 84 8.60 2.03 -7.40
CA ILE A 84 7.40 1.63 -6.68
C ILE A 84 7.81 0.62 -5.61
N ASP A 85 7.53 0.94 -4.36
CA ASP A 85 7.81 0.10 -3.22
C ASP A 85 6.57 -0.72 -2.85
N LYS A 86 6.53 -1.99 -3.29
CA LYS A 86 5.49 -2.94 -2.87
C LYS A 86 5.73 -3.42 -1.44
N ALA A 87 6.97 -3.81 -1.13
CA ALA A 87 7.30 -4.58 0.05
C ALA A 87 7.01 -3.83 1.36
N THR A 88 7.36 -2.54 1.47
CA THR A 88 7.07 -1.79 2.70
C THR A 88 5.72 -1.09 2.66
N ALA A 89 5.20 -0.76 1.48
CA ALA A 89 3.93 -0.04 1.36
C ALA A 89 2.70 -0.94 1.47
N ILE A 90 2.79 -2.19 1.02
CA ILE A 90 1.74 -3.21 1.14
C ILE A 90 2.01 -4.08 2.39
N GLY A 91 3.26 -4.54 2.54
CA GLY A 91 3.67 -5.32 3.71
C GLY A 91 3.26 -6.79 3.66
N TYR A 92 3.19 -7.38 4.85
CA TYR A 92 2.99 -8.80 5.11
C TYR A 92 1.87 -8.96 6.13
N SER A 93 1.22 -10.14 6.10
CA SER A 93 0.25 -10.57 7.10
C SER A 93 0.54 -12.00 7.53
N GLY A 94 0.03 -12.38 8.69
CA GLY A 94 0.09 -13.74 9.18
C GLY A 94 -0.02 -13.78 10.69
N ILE A 95 -0.86 -14.67 11.19
CA ILE A 95 -0.94 -15.02 12.60
C ILE A 95 -0.05 -16.25 12.81
N PRO A 96 1.05 -16.15 13.56
CA PRO A 96 1.93 -17.27 13.92
C PRO A 96 1.28 -18.64 14.11
N GLU A 97 0.25 -18.71 14.95
CA GLU A 97 -0.39 -19.96 15.37
C GLU A 97 -1.31 -20.55 14.30
N VAL A 98 -1.69 -19.76 13.28
CA VAL A 98 -2.65 -20.13 12.25
C VAL A 98 -1.96 -20.28 10.88
N ASP A 99 -1.20 -19.26 10.50
CA ASP A 99 -0.62 -19.10 9.16
C ASP A 99 0.88 -19.47 9.12
N GLY A 100 1.52 -19.58 10.27
CA GLY A 100 2.95 -19.84 10.39
C GLY A 100 3.80 -18.61 10.05
N LEU A 101 4.57 -18.67 8.95
CA LEU A 101 5.44 -17.56 8.54
C LEU A 101 4.63 -16.46 7.86
N PRO A 102 4.94 -15.17 8.11
CA PRO A 102 4.29 -14.05 7.44
C PRO A 102 4.39 -14.14 5.90
N GLN A 103 3.26 -13.90 5.24
CA GLN A 103 3.12 -13.93 3.80
C GLN A 103 2.96 -12.50 3.25
N PRO A 104 3.56 -12.19 2.09
CA PRO A 104 3.38 -10.89 1.46
C PRO A 104 1.91 -10.70 1.07
N LEU A 105 1.39 -9.50 1.31
CA LEU A 105 0.06 -9.12 0.85
C LEU A 105 0.13 -8.65 -0.61
N ASP A 106 -0.97 -8.82 -1.33
CA ASP A 106 -1.12 -8.27 -2.69
C ASP A 106 -1.79 -6.90 -2.70
N ALA A 107 -2.57 -6.60 -1.65
CA ALA A 107 -3.27 -5.34 -1.48
C ALA A 107 -3.45 -4.98 0.00
N ILE A 108 -3.68 -3.70 0.30
CA ILE A 108 -4.11 -3.22 1.62
C ILE A 108 -5.21 -2.17 1.52
N ASP A 109 -6.01 -2.08 2.56
CA ASP A 109 -6.96 -0.98 2.72
C ASP A 109 -6.23 0.35 2.97
N ALA A 110 -6.78 1.40 2.40
CA ALA A 110 -6.34 2.77 2.55
C ALA A 110 -7.55 3.70 2.76
N THR A 111 -7.32 4.86 3.36
CA THR A 111 -8.35 5.87 3.54
C THR A 111 -7.94 7.14 2.82
N GLY A 112 -8.82 7.63 1.94
CA GLY A 112 -8.66 8.87 1.19
C GLY A 112 -9.60 9.96 1.72
N TYR A 113 -9.15 11.20 1.71
CA TYR A 113 -10.00 12.39 1.86
C TYR A 113 -9.73 13.35 0.70
N PHE A 114 -10.77 13.79 0.01
CA PHE A 114 -10.69 14.71 -1.12
C PHE A 114 -11.67 15.87 -0.93
N ASP A 115 -11.15 17.10 -0.95
CA ASP A 115 -11.94 18.33 -0.77
C ASP A 115 -12.27 19.07 -2.08
N GLY A 116 -11.85 18.53 -3.22
CA GLY A 116 -11.98 19.15 -4.54
C GLY A 116 -10.68 19.74 -5.09
N GLU A 117 -9.69 20.03 -4.25
CA GLU A 117 -8.36 20.53 -4.65
C GLU A 117 -7.22 19.59 -4.23
N GLU A 118 -7.24 19.11 -2.99
CA GLU A 118 -6.22 18.21 -2.44
C GLU A 118 -6.82 16.86 -2.08
N LEU A 119 -6.11 15.79 -2.46
CA LEU A 119 -6.42 14.42 -2.06
C LEU A 119 -5.34 13.96 -1.08
N ILE A 120 -5.76 13.50 0.09
CA ILE A 120 -4.88 12.95 1.12
C ILE A 120 -5.22 11.47 1.25
N ILE A 121 -4.23 10.59 1.06
CA ILE A 121 -4.40 9.14 1.26
C ILE A 121 -3.49 8.69 2.39
N VAL A 122 -4.05 7.94 3.34
CA VAL A 122 -3.31 7.29 4.43
C VAL A 122 -3.32 5.79 4.23
N THR A 123 -2.13 5.18 4.30
CA THR A 123 -1.95 3.73 4.26
C THR A 123 -1.18 3.25 5.48
N SER A 124 -1.42 2.01 5.89
CA SER A 124 -0.68 1.38 6.99
C SER A 124 -0.34 -0.06 6.64
N SER A 125 0.89 -0.46 6.93
CA SER A 125 1.44 -1.77 6.55
C SER A 125 2.44 -2.25 7.58
N LEU A 126 2.68 -3.56 7.57
CA LEU A 126 3.70 -4.21 8.40
C LEU A 126 4.74 -4.84 7.49
N TYR A 127 5.98 -4.38 7.57
CA TYR A 127 7.10 -5.05 6.91
C TYR A 127 7.81 -5.96 7.91
N THR A 128 8.23 -7.13 7.47
CA THR A 128 9.08 -8.02 8.28
C THR A 128 10.11 -8.72 7.42
N ASP A 129 11.28 -9.00 8.01
CA ASP A 129 12.29 -9.86 7.40
C ASP A 129 12.08 -11.36 7.72
N LEU A 130 11.09 -11.69 8.56
CA LEU A 130 10.49 -13.02 8.69
C LEU A 130 9.54 -13.25 7.53
N SER A 131 10.07 -13.73 6.42
CA SER A 131 9.23 -14.15 5.30
C SER A 131 9.43 -15.61 5.00
N ALA A 132 8.40 -16.23 4.42
CA ALA A 132 8.44 -17.56 3.82
C ALA A 132 9.51 -17.74 2.71
N ARG A 133 10.33 -16.71 2.42
CA ARG A 133 11.55 -16.84 1.61
C ARG A 133 12.66 -17.60 2.33
N ARG A 134 12.56 -17.78 3.65
CA ARG A 134 13.45 -18.66 4.41
C ARG A 134 12.87 -20.08 4.45
N ASN A 135 13.74 -21.06 4.22
CA ASN A 135 13.38 -22.49 4.25
C ASN A 135 12.67 -22.79 5.59
N PRO A 136 11.52 -23.51 5.63
CA PRO A 136 10.76 -23.79 6.85
C PRO A 136 11.57 -24.41 8.02
N PHE A 137 12.77 -24.93 7.76
CA PHE A 137 13.70 -25.47 8.75
C PHE A 137 14.78 -24.50 9.24
N SER A 138 14.73 -23.20 8.90
CA SER A 138 15.77 -22.24 9.29
C SER A 138 15.50 -21.57 10.65
N SER A 139 16.43 -21.69 11.59
CA SER A 139 16.43 -20.86 12.80
C SER A 139 16.78 -19.39 12.46
N PHE A 140 16.22 -18.45 13.22
CA PHE A 140 16.61 -17.03 13.17
C PHE A 140 16.94 -16.54 14.57
N THR A 141 18.03 -15.79 14.73
CA THR A 141 18.44 -15.28 16.04
C THR A 141 17.65 -14.03 16.43
N THR A 142 17.33 -13.18 15.46
CA THR A 142 16.59 -11.92 15.60
C THR A 142 15.77 -11.65 14.35
N SER A 143 14.62 -11.04 14.52
CA SER A 143 13.72 -10.56 13.47
C SER A 143 13.32 -9.13 13.72
N PHE A 144 13.12 -8.42 12.62
CA PHE A 144 12.65 -7.06 12.61
C PHE A 144 11.25 -6.97 12.02
N ILE A 145 10.37 -6.30 12.75
CA ILE A 145 9.04 -5.93 12.28
C ILE A 145 8.96 -4.41 12.30
N PHE A 146 8.61 -3.83 11.17
CA PHE A 146 8.53 -2.39 10.97
C PHE A 146 7.11 -2.02 10.55
N PRO A 147 6.28 -1.46 11.44
CA PRO A 147 5.06 -0.80 11.03
C PRO A 147 5.38 0.47 10.25
N PHE A 148 4.76 0.64 9.10
CA PHE A 148 4.83 1.84 8.30
C PHE A 148 3.45 2.51 8.22
N THR A 149 3.44 3.83 8.32
CA THR A 149 2.29 4.65 7.97
C THR A 149 2.73 5.68 6.95
N ASN A 150 2.05 5.73 5.82
CA ASN A 150 2.33 6.68 4.75
C ASN A 150 1.13 7.60 4.56
N THR A 151 1.36 8.91 4.61
CA THR A 151 0.38 9.93 4.23
C THR A 151 0.83 10.57 2.92
N LEU A 152 0.12 10.27 1.84
CA LEU A 152 0.36 10.81 0.51
C LEU A 152 -0.53 12.02 0.29
N ILE A 153 0.06 13.16 -0.08
CA ILE A 153 -0.65 14.41 -0.32
C ILE A 153 -0.55 14.73 -1.81
N PHE A 154 -1.70 14.78 -2.47
CA PHE A 154 -1.83 15.03 -3.89
C PHE A 154 -2.52 16.36 -4.15
N LYS A 155 -2.13 17.03 -5.23
CA LYS A 155 -2.88 18.15 -5.80
C LYS A 155 -3.62 17.68 -7.04
N PHE A 156 -4.93 17.89 -7.07
CA PHE A 156 -5.77 17.58 -8.22
C PHE A 156 -5.56 18.59 -9.35
N ASN A 157 -5.53 18.10 -10.58
CA ASN A 157 -5.54 18.90 -11.80
C ASN A 157 -6.78 18.53 -12.61
N SER A 158 -7.77 19.44 -12.59
CA SER A 158 -9.02 19.26 -13.31
C SER A 158 -8.85 19.23 -14.83
N THR A 159 -7.83 19.91 -15.37
CA THR A 159 -7.58 19.97 -16.83
C THR A 159 -7.20 18.61 -17.39
N THR A 160 -6.38 17.86 -16.64
CA THR A 160 -5.84 16.56 -17.06
C THR A 160 -6.51 15.39 -16.34
N SER A 161 -7.45 15.65 -15.43
CA SER A 161 -8.07 14.65 -14.55
C SER A 161 -7.03 13.76 -13.88
N SER A 162 -6.04 14.38 -13.24
CA SER A 162 -4.90 13.70 -12.64
C SER A 162 -4.58 14.24 -11.25
N PHE A 163 -3.88 13.42 -10.47
CA PHE A 163 -3.44 13.75 -9.12
C PHE A 163 -1.91 13.78 -9.10
N ARG A 164 -1.34 14.96 -8.88
CA ARG A 164 0.11 15.12 -8.75
C ARG A 164 0.52 14.91 -7.31
N LEU A 165 1.38 13.95 -7.04
CA LEU A 165 1.94 13.73 -5.70
C LEU A 165 2.83 14.93 -5.33
N LYS A 166 2.49 15.61 -4.24
CA LYS A 166 3.20 16.79 -3.74
C LYS A 166 4.14 16.43 -2.62
N LYS A 167 3.70 15.56 -1.70
CA LYS A 167 4.46 15.19 -0.50
C LYS A 167 4.08 13.78 -0.05
N VAL A 168 5.01 13.11 0.60
CA VAL A 168 4.75 11.90 1.38
C VAL A 168 5.28 12.13 2.78
N VAL A 169 4.43 11.94 3.79
CA VAL A 169 4.85 11.86 5.19
C VAL A 169 4.97 10.38 5.53
N ARG A 170 6.18 9.92 5.83
CA ARG A 170 6.46 8.53 6.17
C ARG A 170 6.82 8.42 7.64
N ASN A 171 6.06 7.57 8.36
CA ASN A 171 6.35 7.17 9.73
C ASN A 171 6.75 5.71 9.73
N ARG A 172 7.81 5.38 10.46
CA ARG A 172 8.26 4.00 10.68
C ARG A 172 8.39 3.76 12.18
N GLY A 173 7.74 2.71 12.65
CA GLY A 173 8.01 2.15 13.97
C GLY A 173 8.94 0.95 13.86
N PHE A 174 9.37 0.44 15.00
CA PHE A 174 10.26 -0.72 15.04
C PHE A 174 9.94 -1.61 16.24
N VAL A 175 9.76 -2.89 15.94
CA VAL A 175 9.56 -3.97 16.91
C VAL A 175 10.62 -5.05 16.63
N HIS A 176 11.27 -5.50 17.69
CA HIS A 176 12.31 -6.52 17.63
C HIS A 176 11.79 -7.81 18.25
N THR A 177 11.95 -8.94 17.54
CA THR A 177 11.54 -10.25 18.05
C THR A 177 12.71 -11.25 17.96
N SER A 178 12.74 -12.23 18.85
CA SER A 178 13.68 -13.36 18.80
C SER A 178 12.91 -14.67 18.99
N GLY A 179 13.35 -15.76 18.34
CA GLY A 179 12.58 -17.00 18.30
C GLY A 179 13.27 -18.15 17.56
N SER A 180 12.57 -19.25 17.33
CA SER A 180 13.05 -20.39 16.56
C SER A 180 11.88 -21.06 15.86
N THR A 181 12.01 -21.35 14.56
CA THR A 181 10.95 -21.97 13.74
C THR A 181 10.62 -23.40 14.14
N ASN A 182 11.46 -24.05 14.96
CA ASN A 182 11.25 -25.42 15.46
C ASN A 182 10.68 -25.46 16.90
N SER A 183 10.22 -24.33 17.44
CA SER A 183 9.69 -24.23 18.80
C SER A 183 8.17 -24.40 18.84
N ILE A 184 7.66 -25.06 19.90
CA ILE A 184 6.21 -25.23 20.16
C ILE A 184 5.55 -23.85 20.42
N THR A 185 6.33 -22.87 20.88
CA THR A 185 6.00 -21.43 20.86
C THR A 185 6.97 -20.74 19.89
N PRO A 186 6.58 -20.50 18.63
CA PRO A 186 7.54 -20.12 17.57
C PRO A 186 8.18 -18.74 17.79
N PHE A 187 7.58 -17.87 18.63
CA PHE A 187 8.04 -16.52 18.90
C PHE A 187 7.87 -16.19 20.40
N PHE A 188 8.84 -15.49 20.99
CA PHE A 188 8.60 -14.70 22.20
C PHE A 188 8.58 -13.23 21.77
N GLU A 189 7.39 -12.64 21.72
CA GLU A 189 7.26 -11.20 21.50
C GLU A 189 7.77 -10.48 22.74
N THR A 190 8.94 -9.85 22.61
CA THR A 190 9.31 -8.79 23.53
C THR A 190 9.14 -7.49 22.77
N VAL A 191 8.10 -6.73 23.07
CA VAL A 191 8.02 -5.33 22.61
C VAL A 191 9.11 -4.57 23.35
N LEU A 192 10.32 -4.61 22.80
CA LEU A 192 11.42 -3.78 23.24
C LEU A 192 11.23 -2.44 22.53
N PRO A 193 10.84 -1.35 23.23
CA PRO A 193 10.96 -0.03 22.64
C PRO A 193 12.44 0.20 22.34
N SER A 194 12.80 0.10 21.07
CA SER A 194 14.18 0.23 20.65
C SER A 194 14.58 1.69 20.66
N PHE A 195 15.35 2.05 21.69
CA PHE A 195 16.10 3.30 21.71
C PHE A 195 17.60 2.98 21.46
N ASN A 196 18.04 3.06 20.19
CA ASN A 196 19.40 3.37 19.64
C ASN A 196 19.97 2.37 18.62
N LYS A 197 20.67 2.77 17.53
CA LYS A 197 21.73 3.82 17.40
C LYS A 197 21.43 5.14 16.66
N GLU A 198 20.24 5.33 16.09
CA GLU A 198 19.62 6.67 16.07
C GLU A 198 18.15 6.51 16.46
N ALA A 199 17.85 6.73 17.74
CA ALA A 199 16.51 6.63 18.31
C ALA A 199 15.66 7.87 18.01
N GLN A 200 15.56 8.27 16.74
CA GLN A 200 14.65 9.32 16.27
C GLN A 200 14.23 9.04 14.83
N ASP A 201 13.48 7.96 14.60
CA ASP A 201 12.68 7.91 13.36
C ASP A 201 11.54 8.91 13.53
N LYS A 202 11.84 10.17 13.24
CA LYS A 202 10.84 11.22 13.14
C LYS A 202 10.06 10.99 11.85
N PRO A 203 8.79 11.39 11.80
CA PRO A 203 8.07 11.56 10.55
C PRO A 203 8.95 12.25 9.51
N VAL A 204 9.27 11.55 8.43
CA VAL A 204 10.07 12.13 7.33
C VAL A 204 9.09 12.70 6.32
N ILE A 205 9.26 13.99 6.01
CA ILE A 205 8.49 14.66 4.96
C ILE A 205 9.33 14.66 3.68
N LEU A 206 8.91 13.85 2.72
CA LEU A 206 9.55 13.70 1.42
C LEU A 206 8.81 14.55 0.39
N THR A 207 9.55 15.28 -0.44
CA THR A 207 9.01 16.04 -1.58
C THR A 207 9.69 15.54 -2.85
N PRO A 208 8.94 15.04 -3.85
CA PRO A 208 9.55 14.50 -5.05
C PRO A 208 10.11 15.64 -5.92
N LEU A 209 11.35 15.48 -6.40
CA LEU A 209 11.91 16.37 -7.42
C LEU A 209 11.33 16.08 -8.81
N SER A 210 11.03 14.81 -9.08
CA SER A 210 10.36 14.37 -10.30
C SER A 210 8.85 14.57 -10.21
N THR A 211 8.20 14.79 -11.35
CA THR A 211 6.74 14.80 -11.42
C THR A 211 6.22 13.38 -11.33
N ILE A 212 5.53 13.06 -10.24
CA ILE A 212 4.80 11.81 -10.05
C ILE A 212 3.31 12.14 -10.21
N GLU A 213 2.72 11.66 -11.30
CA GLU A 213 1.35 11.98 -11.69
C GLU A 213 0.53 10.70 -11.80
N TYR A 214 -0.51 10.63 -10.98
CA TYR A 214 -1.50 9.57 -11.02
C TYR A 214 -2.62 9.96 -11.96
N LYS A 215 -2.94 9.09 -12.91
CA LYS A 215 -4.06 9.28 -13.84
C LYS A 215 -5.33 8.67 -13.28
N LEU A 216 -6.45 9.35 -13.46
CA LEU A 216 -7.76 8.79 -13.17
C LEU A 216 -8.12 7.74 -14.24
N GLU A 217 -8.42 6.52 -13.81
CA GLU A 217 -8.92 5.42 -14.63
C GLU A 217 -10.34 5.04 -14.17
N LYS A 218 -11.16 4.56 -15.11
CA LYS A 218 -12.53 4.10 -14.89
C LYS A 218 -12.63 2.63 -15.27
#